data_AF-A0A7W2EJV8-F1
#
_entry.id   AF-A0A7W2EJV8-F1
#
_cell.length_a   1.000
_cell.length_b   1.000
_cell.length_c   1.000
_cell.angle_alpha   90.00
_cell.angle_beta   90.00
_cell.angle_gamma   90.00
#
_symmetry.space_group_name_H-M   'P 1'
#
loop_
_entity.id
_entity.type
_entity.pdbx_description
1 polymer ?
#
loop_
_entity_poly.entity_id
_entity_poly.type
_entity_poly.pdbx_seq_one_letter_code
_entity_poly.pdbx_strand_id
1 'polypeptide(L)'
;MKRASRRLVVAAALAGACASMAGNALAWGSDGHRAVAAMAAQLIADSAAGRHVADLLLPGETLEQAANWADCVKGTFCGPQTAEMQAYTAANPHHSQYHYTDVPFQLAHYRDHAVGTADDDLVQTLKQAIAVLQGRDDDASNPHHFSQRQALLLVVHLVGDIHQPLHVGAAYVGRDGGFVVPQHHGQVDAVNMFDARGGNSLLLDDARMGAASARLIPPPLPRPADEPPAWTPPKSPTQPFHTYWDTTVVDYAFRRSGTRTPRQFAQAMIAAQPAVAANTGAPVSWPYQWADDGLAVAKLAYGEATPGAIAHQTGRNGEVYDVWGLTVPDDYPLPSSAIARSQLTKAGYHLAALLRAIWP
;
A
#
# COMPACT_ATOMS: atom_id res chain seq x y z
N MET A 1 71.02 0.51 24.89
CA MET A 1 70.03 1.57 24.61
C MET A 1 69.82 1.69 23.10
N LYS A 2 68.63 1.35 22.60
CA LYS A 2 68.01 1.84 21.34
C LYS A 2 66.67 1.11 21.19
N ARG A 3 65.57 1.77 21.56
CA ARG A 3 64.19 1.31 21.32
C ARG A 3 63.83 1.69 19.88
N ALA A 4 63.45 0.71 19.07
CA ALA A 4 62.86 0.94 17.75
C ALA A 4 61.34 0.81 17.85
N SER A 5 60.65 1.89 17.51
CA SER A 5 59.21 2.08 17.63
C SER A 5 58.48 1.33 16.51
N ARG A 6 57.60 0.38 16.85
CA ARG A 6 56.63 -0.18 15.90
C ARG A 6 55.49 0.83 15.72
N ARG A 7 55.34 1.38 14.51
CA ARG A 7 54.16 2.16 14.12
C ARG A 7 53.02 1.19 13.84
N LEU A 8 51.96 1.24 14.65
CA LEU A 8 50.67 0.64 14.28
C LEU A 8 50.05 1.48 13.17
N VAL A 9 49.80 0.87 12.01
CA VAL A 9 48.90 1.41 11.00
C VAL A 9 47.49 0.97 11.42
N VAL A 10 46.71 1.90 11.96
CA VAL A 10 45.27 1.71 12.16
C VAL A 10 44.60 2.04 10.83
N ALA A 11 44.14 1.02 10.12
CA ALA A 11 43.22 1.20 9.00
C ALA A 11 41.86 1.61 9.58
N ALA A 12 41.50 2.89 9.42
CA ALA A 12 40.18 3.38 9.77
C ALA A 12 39.18 2.87 8.72
N ALA A 13 38.46 1.80 9.04
CA ALA A 13 37.27 1.40 8.30
C ALA A 13 36.15 2.38 8.64
N LEU A 14 35.83 3.27 7.70
CA LEU A 14 34.62 4.10 7.73
C LEU A 14 33.41 3.21 7.47
N ALA A 15 32.88 2.59 8.52
CA ALA A 15 31.56 1.99 8.51
C ALA A 15 30.52 3.12 8.56
N GLY A 16 30.06 3.56 7.39
CA GLY A 16 28.90 4.42 7.27
C GLY A 16 27.66 3.66 7.74
N ALA A 17 27.22 3.90 8.97
CA ALA A 17 25.93 3.43 9.45
C ALA A 17 24.82 4.21 8.73
N CYS A 18 24.38 3.71 7.57
CA CYS A 18 23.11 4.10 6.98
C CYS A 18 22.00 3.57 7.91
N ALA A 19 21.40 4.47 8.67
CA ALA A 19 20.17 4.18 9.40
C ALA A 19 19.03 4.05 8.39
N SER A 20 18.84 2.85 7.82
CA SER A 20 17.59 2.50 7.16
C SER A 20 16.51 2.36 8.23
N MET A 21 15.57 3.30 8.21
CA MET A 21 14.26 3.01 8.78
C MET A 21 13.59 2.00 7.86
N ALA A 22 13.34 0.80 8.38
CA ALA A 22 12.36 -0.09 7.79
C ALA A 22 11.03 0.68 7.85
N GLY A 23 10.71 1.36 6.75
CA GLY A 23 9.36 1.82 6.52
C GLY A 23 8.53 0.55 6.42
N ASN A 24 7.68 0.32 7.42
CA ASN A 24 6.63 -0.66 7.23
C ASN A 24 5.80 -0.12 6.06
N ALA A 25 5.80 -0.86 4.97
CA ALA A 25 4.90 -0.68 3.84
C ALA A 25 3.45 -0.66 4.37
N LEU A 26 2.82 0.52 4.30
CA LEU A 26 1.43 0.78 4.66
C LEU A 26 0.72 1.04 3.34
N ALA A 27 -0.37 0.35 3.07
CA ALA A 27 -0.85 0.12 1.72
C ALA A 27 -0.99 1.37 0.83
N TRP A 28 -2.14 2.03 0.70
CA TRP A 28 -1.95 3.47 0.57
C TRP A 28 -1.36 3.94 1.91
N GLY A 29 -0.52 4.96 1.94
CA GLY A 29 -0.14 5.55 3.21
C GLY A 29 -1.40 6.03 3.95
N SER A 30 -1.29 6.30 5.25
CA SER A 30 -2.43 6.71 6.11
C SER A 30 -3.38 7.73 5.46
N ASP A 31 -2.84 8.74 4.76
CA ASP A 31 -3.68 9.76 4.11
C ASP A 31 -4.44 9.24 2.88
N GLY A 32 -3.91 8.28 2.14
CA GLY A 32 -4.61 7.68 1.01
C GLY A 32 -5.80 6.82 1.47
N HIS A 33 -5.63 5.96 2.48
CA HIS A 33 -6.76 5.22 3.08
C HIS A 33 -7.83 6.14 3.63
N ARG A 34 -7.42 7.17 4.37
CA ARG A 34 -8.34 8.18 4.89
C ARG A 34 -9.07 8.92 3.78
N ALA A 35 -8.45 9.14 2.62
CA ALA A 35 -9.10 9.83 1.50
C ALA A 35 -10.15 8.94 0.83
N VAL A 36 -9.83 7.66 0.63
CA VAL A 36 -10.78 6.64 0.13
C VAL A 36 -11.99 6.56 1.06
N ALA A 37 -11.76 6.42 2.37
CA ALA A 37 -12.82 6.33 3.36
C ALA A 37 -13.60 7.64 3.53
N ALA A 38 -12.95 8.80 3.50
CA ALA A 38 -13.62 10.11 3.53
C ALA A 38 -14.55 10.31 2.33
N MET A 39 -14.15 9.80 1.16
CA MET A 39 -14.97 9.84 -0.05
C MET A 39 -16.16 8.92 0.09
N ALA A 40 -15.94 7.67 0.50
CA ALA A 40 -17.01 6.70 0.68
C ALA A 40 -18.03 7.16 1.73
N ALA A 41 -17.57 7.67 2.87
CA ALA A 41 -18.43 8.20 3.94
C ALA A 41 -19.36 9.31 3.46
N GLN A 42 -18.84 10.27 2.68
CA GLN A 42 -19.65 11.34 2.10
C GLN A 42 -20.66 10.81 1.07
N LEU A 43 -20.26 9.84 0.25
CA LEU A 43 -21.14 9.24 -0.75
C LEU A 43 -22.28 8.46 -0.10
N ILE A 44 -22.08 7.80 1.04
CA ILE A 44 -23.11 6.97 1.69
C ILE A 44 -23.89 7.67 2.81
N ALA A 45 -23.58 8.92 3.15
CA ALA A 45 -24.07 9.59 4.36
C ALA A 45 -25.60 9.49 4.58
N ASP A 46 -26.39 9.67 3.54
CA ASP A 46 -27.86 9.66 3.61
C ASP A 46 -28.50 8.32 3.17
N SER A 47 -27.73 7.22 3.17
CA SER A 47 -28.18 5.90 2.71
C SER A 47 -28.37 4.89 3.85
N ALA A 48 -29.00 3.74 3.56
CA ALA A 48 -29.07 2.61 4.51
C ALA A 48 -27.66 2.12 4.88
N ALA A 49 -26.78 1.98 3.89
CA ALA A 49 -25.37 1.67 4.12
C ALA A 49 -24.69 2.63 5.10
N GLY A 50 -24.97 3.94 5.00
CA GLY A 50 -24.43 4.92 5.96
C GLY A 50 -24.84 4.65 7.41
N ARG A 51 -26.10 4.24 7.63
CA ARG A 51 -26.60 3.86 8.96
C ARG A 51 -25.97 2.57 9.47
N HIS A 52 -25.91 1.52 8.64
CA HIS A 52 -25.28 0.26 9.01
C HIS A 52 -23.78 0.43 9.33
N VAL A 53 -23.07 1.26 8.58
CA VAL A 53 -21.68 1.62 8.89
C VAL A 53 -21.60 2.28 10.26
N ALA A 54 -22.46 3.26 10.55
CA ALA A 54 -22.47 3.95 11.84
C ALA A 54 -22.74 3.00 13.02
N ASP A 55 -23.61 2.01 12.85
CA ASP A 55 -23.92 1.00 13.89
C ASP A 55 -22.73 0.08 14.21
N LEU A 56 -21.80 -0.11 13.28
CA LEU A 56 -20.61 -0.95 13.44
C LEU A 56 -19.37 -0.20 13.94
N LEU A 57 -19.39 1.14 13.89
CA LEU A 57 -18.30 1.99 14.39
C LEU A 57 -18.40 2.18 15.90
N LEU A 58 -17.25 2.40 16.55
CA LEU A 58 -17.23 2.76 17.97
C LEU A 58 -17.76 4.19 18.17
N PRO A 59 -18.29 4.54 19.36
CA PRO A 59 -18.73 5.90 19.64
C PRO A 59 -17.63 6.94 19.35
N GLY A 60 -17.91 7.86 18.43
CA GLY A 60 -16.97 8.92 18.01
C GLY A 60 -15.91 8.49 16.99
N GLU A 61 -15.88 7.22 16.59
CA GLU A 61 -15.04 6.73 15.50
C GLU A 61 -15.67 7.10 14.15
N THR A 62 -14.82 7.51 13.21
CA THR A 62 -15.20 7.83 11.84
C THR A 62 -14.67 6.78 10.87
N LEU A 63 -15.30 6.67 9.69
CA LEU A 63 -14.81 5.77 8.64
C LEU A 63 -13.36 6.11 8.23
N GLU A 64 -12.99 7.39 8.26
CA GLU A 64 -11.61 7.85 8.04
C GLU A 64 -10.63 7.24 9.05
N GLN A 65 -10.98 7.21 10.33
CA GLN A 65 -10.13 6.62 11.38
C GLN A 65 -10.07 5.09 11.26
N ALA A 66 -11.20 4.47 10.96
CA ALA A 66 -11.29 3.03 10.71
C ALA A 66 -10.40 2.57 9.55
N ALA A 67 -10.19 3.43 8.55
CA ALA A 67 -9.45 3.10 7.33
C ALA A 67 -7.99 2.71 7.57
N ASN A 68 -7.38 3.07 8.71
CA ASN A 68 -6.00 2.69 9.04
C ASN A 68 -5.92 1.47 9.95
N TRP A 69 -7.04 0.95 10.44
CA TRP A 69 -7.05 -0.06 11.51
C TRP A 69 -6.29 -1.33 11.12
N ALA A 70 -6.48 -1.85 9.90
CA ALA A 70 -5.85 -3.09 9.46
C ALA A 70 -4.32 -2.99 9.33
N ASP A 71 -3.80 -1.80 9.05
CA ASP A 71 -2.37 -1.54 9.17
C ASP A 71 -1.97 -1.42 10.64
N CYS A 72 -2.72 -0.64 11.43
CA CYS A 72 -2.41 -0.40 12.83
C CYS A 72 -2.30 -1.68 13.66
N VAL A 73 -3.01 -2.77 13.31
CA VAL A 73 -2.89 -4.04 14.04
C VAL A 73 -1.56 -4.77 13.81
N LYS A 74 -0.79 -4.42 12.77
CA LYS A 74 0.54 -5.02 12.49
C LYS A 74 1.61 -4.67 13.53
N GLY A 75 1.40 -3.62 14.34
CA GLY A 75 2.37 -3.20 15.34
C GLY A 75 2.04 -1.89 16.06
N THR A 76 2.92 -1.40 16.91
CA THR A 76 2.63 -0.27 17.82
C THR A 76 2.81 1.12 17.22
N PHE A 77 2.95 1.24 15.89
CA PHE A 77 3.23 2.52 15.22
C PHE A 77 2.03 3.47 15.20
N CYS A 78 0.81 2.95 15.31
CA CYS A 78 -0.39 3.77 15.54
C CYS A 78 -0.64 4.08 17.02
N GLY A 79 0.21 3.58 17.92
CA GLY A 79 0.03 3.64 19.36
C GLY A 79 -0.12 2.25 20.00
N PRO A 80 -0.46 2.19 21.29
CA PRO A 80 -0.69 0.93 22.00
C PRO A 80 -1.83 0.12 21.35
N GLN A 81 -1.63 -1.19 21.21
CA GLN A 81 -2.63 -2.11 20.68
C GLN A 81 -3.83 -2.24 21.63
N THR A 82 -5.05 -2.09 21.12
CA THR A 82 -6.27 -2.31 21.91
C THR A 82 -6.51 -3.81 22.16
N ALA A 83 -7.42 -4.14 23.09
CA ALA A 83 -7.81 -5.53 23.32
C ALA A 83 -8.40 -6.20 22.05
N GLU A 84 -9.16 -5.45 21.24
CA GLU A 84 -9.71 -5.91 19.96
C GLU A 84 -8.58 -6.27 18.98
N MET A 85 -7.56 -5.41 18.86
CA MET A 85 -6.44 -5.65 17.95
C MET A 85 -5.59 -6.85 18.40
N GLN A 86 -5.36 -7.00 19.70
CA GLN A 86 -4.63 -8.15 20.26
C GLN A 86 -5.39 -9.46 20.04
N ALA A 87 -6.71 -9.48 20.27
CA ALA A 87 -7.54 -10.65 20.02
C ALA A 87 -7.58 -10.99 18.52
N TYR A 88 -7.72 -9.98 17.66
CA TYR A 88 -7.70 -10.15 16.20
C TYR A 88 -6.39 -10.79 15.74
N THR A 89 -5.24 -10.21 16.10
CA THR A 89 -3.93 -10.69 15.66
C THR A 89 -3.57 -12.07 16.21
N ALA A 90 -4.01 -12.39 17.44
CA ALA A 90 -3.84 -13.73 18.00
C ALA A 90 -4.65 -14.79 17.23
N ALA A 91 -5.87 -14.45 16.78
CA ALA A 91 -6.70 -15.32 15.96
C ALA A 91 -6.26 -15.36 14.48
N ASN A 92 -5.59 -14.29 14.01
CA ASN A 92 -5.21 -14.08 12.61
C ASN A 92 -3.69 -13.84 12.49
N PRO A 93 -2.84 -14.87 12.70
CA PRO A 93 -1.39 -14.70 12.67
C PRO A 93 -0.88 -14.27 11.28
N HIS A 94 -1.64 -14.54 10.21
CA HIS A 94 -1.31 -14.16 8.83
C HIS A 94 -1.81 -12.76 8.43
N HIS A 95 -2.40 -11.97 9.33
CA HIS A 95 -3.03 -10.69 8.99
C HIS A 95 -2.16 -9.70 8.20
N SER A 96 -0.83 -9.80 8.31
CA SER A 96 0.09 -8.98 7.52
C SER A 96 0.05 -9.29 6.02
N GLN A 97 -0.34 -10.51 5.62
CA GLN A 97 -0.43 -10.98 4.24
C GLN A 97 -1.75 -10.58 3.56
N TYR A 98 -2.77 -10.22 4.34
CA TYR A 98 -4.11 -9.90 3.83
C TYR A 98 -4.17 -8.62 2.97
N HIS A 99 -3.07 -7.88 2.90
CA HIS A 99 -2.99 -6.54 2.32
C HIS A 99 -2.54 -6.52 0.87
N TYR A 100 -2.01 -7.62 0.35
CA TYR A 100 -1.47 -7.64 -1.00
C TYR A 100 -1.66 -9.01 -1.64
N THR A 101 -1.45 -9.04 -2.94
CA THR A 101 -1.13 -10.22 -3.73
C THR A 101 0.05 -9.82 -4.62
N ASP A 102 1.02 -10.71 -4.78
CA ASP A 102 2.26 -10.44 -5.53
C ASP A 102 2.17 -10.99 -6.96
N VAL A 103 1.01 -10.88 -7.60
CA VAL A 103 0.83 -11.40 -8.97
C VAL A 103 1.82 -10.70 -9.91
N PRO A 104 2.56 -11.41 -10.78
CA PRO A 104 3.49 -10.78 -11.71
C PRO A 104 2.81 -9.68 -12.53
N PHE A 105 3.27 -8.44 -12.41
CA PHE A 105 2.57 -7.27 -12.94
C PHE A 105 2.32 -7.33 -14.45
N GLN A 106 3.10 -8.12 -15.19
CA GLN A 106 2.95 -8.32 -16.64
C GLN A 106 1.68 -9.13 -16.98
N LEU A 107 1.13 -9.90 -16.05
CA LEU A 107 -0.08 -10.69 -16.26
C LEU A 107 -1.32 -9.80 -16.40
N ALA A 108 -2.35 -10.32 -17.06
CA ALA A 108 -3.61 -9.61 -17.27
C ALA A 108 -4.67 -9.94 -16.22
N HIS A 109 -4.53 -11.08 -15.55
CA HIS A 109 -5.56 -11.62 -14.67
C HIS A 109 -4.97 -12.14 -13.37
N TYR A 110 -5.65 -11.82 -12.28
CA TYR A 110 -5.51 -12.53 -11.03
C TYR A 110 -6.14 -13.94 -11.16
N ARG A 111 -5.49 -14.95 -10.59
CA ARG A 111 -5.99 -16.34 -10.59
C ARG A 111 -5.64 -17.02 -9.28
N ASP A 112 -6.62 -17.65 -8.65
CA ASP A 112 -6.43 -18.41 -7.42
C ASP A 112 -5.29 -19.44 -7.59
N HIS A 113 -4.42 -19.51 -6.59
CA HIS A 113 -3.25 -20.40 -6.50
C HIS A 113 -2.18 -20.20 -7.60
N ALA A 114 -2.27 -19.14 -8.41
CA ALA A 114 -1.20 -18.75 -9.31
C ALA A 114 0.00 -18.18 -8.55
N VAL A 115 1.13 -18.02 -9.24
CA VAL A 115 2.33 -17.41 -8.63
C VAL A 115 2.01 -16.01 -8.13
N GLY A 116 2.43 -15.70 -6.90
CA GLY A 116 2.16 -14.44 -6.24
C GLY A 116 0.86 -14.40 -5.44
N THR A 117 -0.02 -15.40 -5.57
CA THR A 117 -1.28 -15.48 -4.81
C THR A 117 -1.17 -16.40 -3.60
N ALA A 118 -2.01 -16.17 -2.60
CA ALA A 118 -2.16 -17.01 -1.42
C ALA A 118 -3.65 -17.19 -1.06
N ASP A 119 -3.97 -18.22 -0.28
CA ASP A 119 -5.35 -18.55 0.09
C ASP A 119 -6.00 -17.49 1.00
N ASP A 120 -5.18 -16.64 1.62
CA ASP A 120 -5.54 -15.53 2.49
C ASP A 120 -5.02 -14.18 1.97
N ASP A 121 -4.67 -14.09 0.68
CA ASP A 121 -4.22 -12.83 0.09
C ASP A 121 -5.32 -11.76 0.04
N LEU A 122 -4.95 -10.57 -0.46
CA LEU A 122 -5.84 -9.43 -0.58
C LEU A 122 -7.20 -9.74 -1.21
N VAL A 123 -7.23 -10.54 -2.27
CA VAL A 123 -8.46 -10.84 -3.00
C VAL A 123 -9.34 -11.78 -2.18
N GLN A 124 -8.75 -12.83 -1.59
CA GLN A 124 -9.50 -13.80 -0.79
C GLN A 124 -10.00 -13.20 0.52
N THR A 125 -9.15 -12.45 1.22
CA THR A 125 -9.54 -11.81 2.49
C THR A 125 -10.63 -10.76 2.27
N LEU A 126 -10.53 -9.95 1.22
CA LEU A 126 -11.58 -8.97 0.90
C LEU A 126 -12.90 -9.66 0.54
N LYS A 127 -12.87 -10.75 -0.24
CA LYS A 127 -14.05 -11.57 -0.57
C LYS A 127 -14.71 -12.16 0.68
N GLN A 128 -13.92 -12.67 1.62
CA GLN A 128 -14.42 -13.16 2.91
C GLN A 128 -15.04 -12.04 3.75
N ALA A 129 -14.36 -10.90 3.90
CA ALA A 129 -14.88 -9.78 4.67
C ALA A 129 -16.22 -9.25 4.08
N ILE A 130 -16.33 -9.20 2.75
CA ILE A 130 -17.61 -8.91 2.07
C ILE A 130 -18.68 -9.95 2.41
N ALA A 131 -18.33 -11.25 2.43
CA ALA A 131 -19.27 -12.31 2.78
C ALA A 131 -19.80 -12.18 4.21
N VAL A 132 -18.91 -11.88 5.15
CA VAL A 132 -19.27 -11.61 6.55
C VAL A 132 -20.25 -10.45 6.62
N LEU A 133 -19.97 -9.31 5.98
CA LEU A 133 -20.88 -8.14 5.97
C LEU A 133 -22.25 -8.43 5.34
N GLN A 134 -22.33 -9.44 4.46
CA GLN A 134 -23.58 -9.95 3.88
C GLN A 134 -24.30 -10.96 4.79
N GLY A 135 -23.84 -11.14 6.03
CA GLY A 135 -24.41 -12.05 7.01
C GLY A 135 -24.03 -13.52 6.82
N ARG A 136 -23.02 -13.83 6.00
CA ARG A 136 -22.50 -15.20 5.85
C ARG A 136 -21.33 -15.41 6.79
N ASP A 137 -21.63 -16.03 7.93
CA ASP A 137 -20.71 -16.24 9.06
C ASP A 137 -20.59 -17.73 9.43
N ASP A 138 -20.69 -18.61 8.43
CA ASP A 138 -20.38 -20.03 8.58
C ASP A 138 -18.88 -20.30 8.35
N ASP A 139 -18.37 -21.42 8.86
CA ASP A 139 -16.94 -21.77 8.79
C ASP A 139 -16.38 -21.79 7.35
N ALA A 140 -17.21 -22.03 6.33
CA ALA A 140 -16.75 -22.02 4.95
C ALA A 140 -16.65 -20.59 4.38
N SER A 141 -17.54 -19.68 4.80
CA SER A 141 -17.54 -18.28 4.36
C SER A 141 -16.65 -17.37 5.21
N ASN A 142 -16.42 -17.71 6.49
CA ASN A 142 -15.64 -16.93 7.46
C ASN A 142 -14.63 -17.78 8.25
N PRO A 143 -13.67 -18.45 7.58
CA PRO A 143 -12.68 -19.31 8.26
C PRO A 143 -11.77 -18.56 9.26
N HIS A 144 -11.71 -17.22 9.15
CA HIS A 144 -10.93 -16.35 10.05
C HIS A 144 -11.75 -15.79 11.21
N HIS A 145 -13.04 -16.14 11.29
CA HIS A 145 -13.97 -15.70 12.33
C HIS A 145 -13.98 -14.17 12.55
N PHE A 146 -13.94 -13.39 11.45
CA PHE A 146 -14.07 -11.94 11.54
C PHE A 146 -15.46 -11.58 12.07
N SER A 147 -15.52 -10.70 13.06
CA SER A 147 -16.79 -10.07 13.44
C SER A 147 -17.29 -9.13 12.34
N GLN A 148 -18.58 -8.75 12.36
CA GLN A 148 -19.14 -7.73 11.45
C GLN A 148 -18.32 -6.42 11.46
N ARG A 149 -17.87 -6.00 12.64
CA ARG A 149 -17.02 -4.82 12.79
C ARG A 149 -15.66 -5.04 12.15
N GLN A 150 -14.95 -6.13 12.47
CA GLN A 150 -13.64 -6.42 11.87
C GLN A 150 -13.72 -6.53 10.34
N ALA A 151 -14.79 -7.15 9.83
CA ALA A 151 -15.06 -7.24 8.40
C ALA A 151 -15.26 -5.84 7.78
N LEU A 152 -15.96 -4.92 8.45
CA LEU A 152 -16.06 -3.53 7.99
C LEU A 152 -14.70 -2.83 7.98
N LEU A 153 -13.91 -2.96 9.04
CA LEU A 153 -12.57 -2.35 9.13
C LEU A 153 -11.65 -2.87 8.02
N LEU A 154 -11.69 -4.18 7.75
CA LEU A 154 -10.96 -4.82 6.65
C LEU A 154 -11.46 -4.34 5.29
N VAL A 155 -12.76 -4.34 5.01
CA VAL A 155 -13.31 -3.86 3.73
C VAL A 155 -12.92 -2.41 3.45
N VAL A 156 -13.00 -1.54 4.45
CA VAL A 156 -12.64 -0.11 4.30
C VAL A 156 -11.17 0.06 3.95
N HIS A 157 -10.29 -0.72 4.57
CA HIS A 157 -8.85 -0.66 4.30
C HIS A 157 -8.50 -1.32 2.96
N LEU A 158 -8.87 -2.59 2.78
CA LEU A 158 -8.46 -3.45 1.66
C LEU A 158 -9.05 -3.02 0.31
N VAL A 159 -10.18 -2.28 0.28
CA VAL A 159 -10.62 -1.62 -0.96
C VAL A 159 -9.63 -0.52 -1.38
N GLY A 160 -8.96 0.13 -0.42
CA GLY A 160 -7.82 0.99 -0.71
C GLY A 160 -6.66 0.18 -1.31
N ASP A 161 -6.20 -0.86 -0.60
CA ASP A 161 -5.07 -1.70 -0.99
C ASP A 161 -5.22 -2.23 -2.42
N ILE A 162 -6.38 -2.79 -2.77
CA ILE A 162 -6.59 -3.41 -4.09
C ILE A 162 -6.57 -2.43 -5.26
N HIS A 163 -6.68 -1.12 -4.98
CA HIS A 163 -6.51 -0.06 -5.97
C HIS A 163 -5.10 0.56 -5.94
N GLN A 164 -4.26 0.19 -4.96
CA GLN A 164 -2.83 0.50 -4.96
C GLN A 164 -2.14 -0.47 -5.95
N PRO A 165 -1.56 0.00 -7.06
CA PRO A 165 -1.08 -0.89 -8.12
C PRO A 165 -0.06 -1.94 -7.68
N LEU A 166 0.85 -1.59 -6.76
CA LEU A 166 1.91 -2.44 -6.22
C LEU A 166 1.44 -3.42 -5.13
N HIS A 167 0.19 -3.30 -4.68
CA HIS A 167 -0.46 -4.29 -3.79
C HIS A 167 -1.06 -5.46 -4.56
N VAL A 168 -1.09 -5.36 -5.89
CA VAL A 168 -1.67 -6.38 -6.76
C VAL A 168 -0.64 -6.90 -7.76
N GLY A 169 0.03 -5.97 -8.46
CA GLY A 169 1.06 -6.31 -9.42
C GLY A 169 2.44 -6.17 -8.80
N ALA A 170 3.15 -7.28 -8.64
CA ALA A 170 4.53 -7.30 -8.16
C ALA A 170 5.53 -7.53 -9.28
N ALA A 171 6.73 -6.98 -9.09
CA ALA A 171 7.88 -7.24 -9.93
C ALA A 171 8.66 -8.46 -9.44
N TYR A 172 9.01 -9.34 -10.37
CA TYR A 172 10.05 -10.35 -10.18
C TYR A 172 11.27 -9.95 -10.98
N VAL A 173 12.45 -10.13 -10.39
CA VAL A 173 13.73 -9.73 -10.99
C VAL A 173 14.55 -10.97 -11.31
N GLY A 174 15.04 -11.06 -12.55
CA GLY A 174 15.97 -12.10 -12.95
C GLY A 174 17.37 -11.84 -12.43
N ARG A 175 18.22 -12.87 -12.38
CA ARG A 175 19.64 -12.72 -12.04
C ARG A 175 20.39 -11.69 -12.91
N ASP A 176 19.92 -11.45 -14.13
CA ASP A 176 20.46 -10.45 -15.05
C ASP A 176 19.98 -9.01 -14.76
N GLY A 177 19.11 -8.82 -13.76
CA GLY A 177 18.56 -7.54 -13.36
C GLY A 177 17.32 -7.10 -14.14
N GLY A 178 16.82 -7.92 -15.08
CA GLY A 178 15.60 -7.63 -15.84
C GLY A 178 14.33 -8.02 -15.08
N PHE A 179 13.20 -7.38 -15.39
CA PHE A 179 11.91 -7.89 -14.95
C PHE A 179 11.55 -9.18 -15.69
N VAL A 180 11.09 -10.18 -14.95
CA VAL A 180 10.74 -11.52 -15.47
C VAL A 180 9.36 -11.94 -14.98
N VAL A 181 8.79 -12.99 -15.59
CA VAL A 181 7.49 -13.55 -15.23
C VAL A 181 7.67 -15.02 -14.82
N PRO A 182 7.50 -15.38 -13.54
CA PRO A 182 7.49 -16.78 -13.14
C PRO A 182 6.29 -17.50 -13.75
N GLN A 183 6.53 -18.71 -14.25
CA GLN A 183 5.53 -19.62 -14.82
C GLN A 183 4.96 -20.58 -13.78
N HIS A 184 5.70 -20.85 -12.70
CA HIS A 184 5.28 -21.68 -11.57
C HIS A 184 6.02 -21.29 -10.29
N HIS A 185 5.44 -21.59 -9.13
CA HIS A 185 5.94 -21.16 -7.81
C HIS A 185 7.43 -21.47 -7.60
N GLY A 186 7.87 -22.69 -7.96
CA GLY A 186 9.26 -23.10 -7.79
C GLY A 186 10.30 -22.37 -8.65
N GLN A 187 9.91 -21.46 -9.55
CA GLN A 187 10.88 -20.61 -10.27
C GLN A 187 11.38 -19.45 -9.43
N VAL A 188 10.60 -18.98 -8.45
CA VAL A 188 11.02 -17.95 -7.50
C VAL A 188 11.90 -18.60 -6.45
N ASP A 189 13.20 -18.73 -6.75
CA ASP A 189 14.16 -19.54 -6.01
C ASP A 189 15.17 -18.70 -5.20
N ALA A 190 15.08 -17.37 -5.28
CA ALA A 190 16.04 -16.43 -4.70
C ALA A 190 17.50 -16.67 -5.16
N VAL A 191 17.68 -17.24 -6.35
CA VAL A 191 19.00 -17.52 -6.95
C VAL A 191 19.06 -17.07 -8.41
N ASN A 192 18.04 -17.41 -9.18
CA ASN A 192 17.86 -17.07 -10.59
C ASN A 192 16.70 -16.10 -10.79
N MET A 193 15.68 -16.17 -9.94
CA MET A 193 14.54 -15.26 -9.93
C MET A 193 14.20 -14.87 -8.50
N PHE A 194 14.06 -13.56 -8.32
CA PHE A 194 13.85 -12.94 -7.03
C PHE A 194 12.50 -12.26 -7.00
N ASP A 195 11.83 -12.33 -5.87
CA ASP A 195 10.65 -11.53 -5.58
C ASP A 195 11.09 -10.15 -5.10
N ALA A 196 10.60 -9.09 -5.75
CA ALA A 196 10.87 -7.71 -5.33
C ALA A 196 9.96 -7.24 -4.18
N ARG A 197 9.12 -8.12 -3.64
CA ARG A 197 8.29 -7.96 -2.43
C ARG A 197 7.34 -6.78 -2.53
N GLY A 198 6.45 -6.78 -3.52
CA GLY A 198 5.57 -5.63 -3.81
C GLY A 198 6.33 -4.33 -4.14
N GLY A 199 7.61 -4.40 -4.54
CA GLY A 199 8.47 -3.24 -4.79
C GLY A 199 9.21 -2.70 -3.57
N ASN A 200 9.16 -3.38 -2.42
CA ASN A 200 9.93 -2.99 -1.23
C ASN A 200 11.44 -3.16 -1.42
N SER A 201 11.85 -4.10 -2.29
CA SER A 201 13.26 -4.30 -2.64
C SER A 201 13.73 -3.44 -3.81
N LEU A 202 12.86 -2.61 -4.42
CA LEU A 202 13.23 -1.70 -5.49
C LEU A 202 13.44 -0.30 -4.92
N LEU A 203 14.62 0.27 -5.10
CA LEU A 203 15.05 1.46 -4.36
C LEU A 203 15.25 2.66 -5.29
N LEU A 204 14.37 3.65 -5.17
CA LEU A 204 14.50 4.94 -5.85
C LEU A 204 15.58 5.80 -5.18
N ASP A 205 16.30 6.59 -5.96
CA ASP A 205 17.23 7.61 -5.45
C ASP A 205 16.46 8.84 -4.93
N ASP A 206 16.54 9.12 -3.62
CA ASP A 206 15.77 10.21 -2.97
C ASP A 206 16.13 11.59 -3.52
N ALA A 207 17.42 11.83 -3.82
CA ALA A 207 17.89 13.12 -4.31
C ALA A 207 17.40 13.40 -5.73
N ARG A 208 17.45 12.39 -6.62
CA ARG A 208 16.94 12.49 -7.99
C ARG A 208 15.42 12.68 -7.99
N MET A 209 14.68 11.89 -7.21
CA MET A 209 13.23 12.03 -7.12
C MET A 209 12.81 13.37 -6.50
N GLY A 210 13.55 13.86 -5.50
CA GLY A 210 13.38 15.19 -4.93
C GLY A 210 13.61 16.30 -5.94
N ALA A 211 14.66 16.20 -6.76
CA ALA A 211 14.96 17.19 -7.80
C ALA A 211 13.94 17.18 -8.94
N ALA A 212 13.44 16.01 -9.33
CA ALA A 212 12.38 15.88 -10.33
C ALA A 212 11.05 16.46 -9.83
N SER A 213 10.62 16.07 -8.63
CA SER A 213 9.35 16.54 -8.05
C SER A 213 9.33 18.04 -7.81
N ALA A 214 10.44 18.66 -7.39
CA ALA A 214 10.53 20.11 -7.23
C ALA A 214 10.27 20.91 -8.53
N ARG A 215 10.49 20.29 -9.69
CA ARG A 215 10.22 20.91 -11.01
C ARG A 215 8.81 20.65 -11.51
N LEU A 216 8.22 19.52 -11.13
CA LEU A 216 7.03 18.96 -11.78
C LEU A 216 5.77 19.01 -10.91
N ILE A 217 5.93 18.99 -9.59
CA ILE A 217 4.83 18.93 -8.63
C ILE A 217 4.72 20.30 -7.93
N PRO A 218 3.52 20.89 -7.87
CA PRO A 218 3.34 22.14 -7.13
C PRO A 218 3.72 21.94 -5.65
N PRO A 219 4.21 23.00 -4.97
CA PRO A 219 4.54 22.91 -3.55
C PRO A 219 3.26 22.60 -2.73
N PRO A 220 3.41 22.03 -1.52
CA PRO A 220 2.29 21.85 -0.60
C PRO A 220 1.57 23.18 -0.33
N LEU A 221 0.25 23.12 -0.15
CA LEU A 221 -0.50 24.28 0.33
C LEU A 221 0.01 24.73 1.70
N PRO A 222 -0.02 26.05 2.01
CA PRO A 222 0.43 26.58 3.29
C PRO A 222 -0.22 25.88 4.48
N ARG A 223 0.54 25.72 5.56
CA ARG A 223 0.03 25.16 6.81
C ARG A 223 -0.69 26.24 7.61
N PRO A 224 -1.82 25.91 8.28
CA PRO A 224 -2.36 26.76 9.33
C PRO A 224 -1.27 27.14 10.32
N ALA A 225 -1.28 28.39 10.79
CA ALA A 225 -0.22 28.93 11.64
C ALA A 225 -0.11 28.23 13.01
N ASP A 226 -1.19 27.59 13.44
CA ASP A 226 -1.36 26.84 14.68
C ASP A 226 -1.04 25.34 14.54
N GLU A 227 -0.76 24.86 13.32
CA GLU A 227 -0.43 23.45 13.10
C GLU A 227 1.05 23.17 13.46
N PRO A 228 1.34 22.16 14.31
CA PRO A 228 2.70 21.86 14.70
C PRO A 228 3.59 21.49 13.50
N PRO A 229 4.92 21.70 13.58
CA PRO A 229 5.85 21.23 12.57
C PRO A 229 5.69 19.73 12.34
N ALA A 230 5.55 19.32 11.08
CA ALA A 230 5.55 17.91 10.72
C ALA A 230 6.91 17.32 11.15
N TRP A 231 6.88 16.14 11.78
CA TRP A 231 8.11 15.42 12.10
C TRP A 231 8.83 15.06 10.80
N THR A 232 10.10 15.44 10.68
CA THR A 232 10.95 15.08 9.55
C THR A 232 11.88 13.93 9.96
N PRO A 233 11.65 12.69 9.48
CA PRO A 233 12.57 11.59 9.71
C PRO A 233 13.96 11.89 9.14
N PRO A 234 15.01 11.19 9.62
CA PRO A 234 16.28 11.13 8.92
C PRO A 234 16.04 10.67 7.47
N LYS A 235 16.58 11.40 6.50
CA LYS A 235 16.46 11.03 5.09
C LYS A 235 17.41 9.89 4.77
N SER A 236 16.86 8.78 4.30
CA SER A 236 17.62 7.73 3.64
C SER A 236 18.03 8.21 2.25
N PRO A 237 19.22 7.85 1.73
CA PRO A 237 19.60 8.18 0.35
C PRO A 237 18.70 7.49 -0.69
N THR A 238 17.99 6.44 -0.29
CA THR A 238 17.04 5.72 -1.14
C THR A 238 15.69 5.54 -0.46
N GLN A 239 14.64 5.43 -1.27
CA GLN A 239 13.28 5.15 -0.83
C GLN A 239 12.76 3.90 -1.54
N PRO A 240 12.17 2.93 -0.83
CA PRO A 240 11.48 1.81 -1.48
C PRO A 240 10.40 2.31 -2.44
N PHE A 241 10.30 1.68 -3.60
CA PHE A 241 9.35 2.03 -4.65
C PHE A 241 7.91 1.89 -4.15
N HIS A 242 7.68 0.85 -3.33
CA HIS A 242 6.43 0.66 -2.61
C HIS A 242 6.07 1.89 -1.75
N THR A 243 6.93 2.24 -0.79
CA THR A 243 6.74 3.42 0.08
C THR A 243 6.57 4.74 -0.70
N TYR A 244 7.25 4.89 -1.84
CA TYR A 244 7.06 6.05 -2.72
C TYR A 244 5.62 6.13 -3.23
N TRP A 245 5.04 5.03 -3.69
CA TRP A 245 3.63 4.97 -4.11
C TRP A 245 2.65 5.20 -2.96
N ASP A 246 2.90 4.59 -1.80
CA ASP A 246 2.02 4.69 -0.63
C ASP A 246 1.91 6.13 -0.13
N THR A 247 3.04 6.85 -0.09
CA THR A 247 3.12 8.13 0.63
C THR A 247 3.37 9.31 -0.29
N THR A 248 4.40 9.22 -1.13
CA THR A 248 4.92 10.35 -1.89
C THR A 248 4.01 10.66 -3.08
N VAL A 249 3.56 9.63 -3.80
CA VAL A 249 2.64 9.79 -4.93
C VAL A 249 1.25 10.25 -4.47
N VAL A 250 0.77 9.78 -3.31
CA VAL A 250 -0.50 10.23 -2.70
C VAL A 250 -0.45 11.73 -2.38
N ASP A 251 0.62 12.17 -1.72
CA ASP A 251 0.82 13.59 -1.44
C ASP A 251 0.90 14.42 -2.73
N TYR A 252 1.58 13.94 -3.78
CA TYR A 252 1.60 14.61 -5.07
C TYR A 252 0.20 14.70 -5.71
N ALA A 253 -0.60 13.64 -5.59
CA ALA A 253 -2.00 13.64 -6.05
C ALA A 253 -2.84 14.70 -5.32
N PHE A 254 -2.62 14.89 -4.01
CA PHE A 254 -3.29 15.93 -3.23
C PHE A 254 -2.85 17.33 -3.68
N ARG A 255 -1.54 17.59 -3.77
CA ARG A 255 -1.01 18.89 -4.19
C ARG A 255 -1.49 19.28 -5.58
N ARG A 256 -1.46 18.35 -6.53
CA ARG A 256 -1.95 18.57 -7.91
C ARG A 256 -3.46 18.67 -8.01
N SER A 257 -4.20 18.30 -6.96
CA SER A 257 -5.64 18.53 -6.85
C SER A 257 -5.98 19.81 -6.10
N GLY A 258 -4.99 20.59 -5.66
CA GLY A 258 -5.20 21.80 -4.87
C GLY A 258 -5.74 21.50 -3.47
N THR A 259 -5.38 20.34 -2.91
CA THR A 259 -5.87 19.86 -1.61
C THR A 259 -4.70 19.52 -0.70
N ARG A 260 -4.93 19.59 0.62
CA ARG A 260 -3.93 19.26 1.64
C ARG A 260 -4.32 18.04 2.45
N THR A 261 -5.60 17.89 2.77
CA THR A 261 -6.09 16.85 3.67
C THR A 261 -6.87 15.78 2.93
N PRO A 262 -6.96 14.55 3.47
CA PRO A 262 -7.79 13.49 2.90
C PRO A 262 -9.24 13.92 2.64
N ARG A 263 -9.83 14.69 3.56
CA ARG A 263 -11.20 15.22 3.43
C ARG A 263 -11.34 16.23 2.30
N GLN A 264 -10.38 17.14 2.15
CA GLN A 264 -10.37 18.09 1.03
C GLN A 264 -10.22 17.37 -0.31
N PHE A 265 -9.34 16.38 -0.38
CA PHE A 265 -9.18 15.55 -1.57
C PHE A 265 -10.48 14.83 -1.92
N ALA A 266 -11.12 14.18 -0.94
CA ALA A 266 -12.41 13.52 -1.13
C ALA A 266 -13.49 14.47 -1.68
N GLN A 267 -13.62 15.67 -1.08
CA GLN A 267 -14.56 16.69 -1.55
C GLN A 267 -14.28 17.13 -2.99
N ALA A 268 -13.00 17.37 -3.32
CA ALA A 268 -12.60 17.78 -4.67
C ALA A 268 -12.89 16.69 -5.71
N MET A 269 -12.65 15.42 -5.39
CA MET A 269 -12.92 14.32 -6.32
C MET A 269 -14.42 14.08 -6.50
N ILE A 270 -15.23 14.17 -5.44
CA ILE A 270 -16.71 14.09 -5.56
C ILE A 270 -17.24 15.25 -6.40
N ALA A 271 -16.77 16.48 -6.16
CA ALA A 271 -17.18 17.66 -6.90
C ALA A 271 -16.82 17.59 -8.39
N ALA A 272 -15.77 16.84 -8.75
CA ALA A 272 -15.36 16.61 -10.13
C ALA A 272 -16.28 15.63 -10.90
N GLN A 273 -17.21 14.96 -10.22
CA GLN A 273 -18.16 14.00 -10.81
C GLN A 273 -17.49 12.98 -11.77
N PRO A 274 -16.47 12.23 -11.30
CA PRO A 274 -15.72 11.29 -12.12
C PRO A 274 -16.62 10.18 -12.67
N ALA A 275 -16.33 9.74 -13.90
CA ALA A 275 -16.88 8.52 -14.44
C ALA A 275 -16.12 7.31 -13.85
N VAL A 276 -16.76 6.56 -12.97
CA VAL A 276 -16.23 5.31 -12.41
C VAL A 276 -17.07 4.16 -12.96
N ALA A 277 -16.41 3.17 -13.57
CA ALA A 277 -17.08 2.01 -14.13
C ALA A 277 -17.83 1.24 -13.03
N ALA A 278 -19.05 0.81 -13.33
CA ALA A 278 -19.81 -0.01 -12.40
C ALA A 278 -19.24 -1.43 -12.33
N ASN A 279 -19.28 -2.02 -11.15
CA ASN A 279 -18.95 -3.43 -10.96
C ASN A 279 -20.06 -4.32 -11.53
N THR A 280 -19.70 -5.51 -11.99
CA THR A 280 -20.65 -6.49 -12.51
C THR A 280 -20.76 -7.71 -11.60
N GLY A 281 -21.91 -8.38 -11.60
CA GLY A 281 -22.14 -9.58 -10.79
C GLY A 281 -22.30 -9.31 -9.28
N ALA A 282 -22.19 -10.37 -8.48
CA ALA A 282 -22.39 -10.30 -7.04
C ALA A 282 -21.21 -9.60 -6.34
N PRO A 283 -21.44 -8.83 -5.25
CA PRO A 283 -20.38 -8.09 -4.56
C PRO A 283 -19.13 -8.89 -4.17
N VAL A 284 -19.30 -10.15 -3.75
CA VAL A 284 -18.17 -11.05 -3.41
C VAL A 284 -17.25 -11.38 -4.59
N SER A 285 -17.68 -11.14 -5.82
CA SER A 285 -16.84 -11.34 -7.02
C SER A 285 -16.12 -10.08 -7.47
N TRP A 286 -16.45 -8.91 -6.90
CA TRP A 286 -15.85 -7.63 -7.30
C TRP A 286 -14.33 -7.55 -7.02
N PRO A 287 -13.77 -8.15 -5.95
CA PRO A 287 -12.33 -8.14 -5.73
C PRO A 287 -11.51 -8.68 -6.91
N TYR A 288 -11.99 -9.70 -7.63
CA TYR A 288 -11.30 -10.21 -8.83
C TYR A 288 -11.24 -9.15 -9.96
N GLN A 289 -12.34 -8.41 -10.17
CA GLN A 289 -12.39 -7.33 -11.17
C GLN A 289 -11.43 -6.19 -10.80
N TRP A 290 -11.32 -5.89 -9.51
CA TRP A 290 -10.40 -4.85 -9.02
C TRP A 290 -8.94 -5.28 -9.09
N ALA A 291 -8.65 -6.55 -8.83
CA ALA A 291 -7.30 -7.09 -9.01
C ALA A 291 -6.85 -7.04 -10.49
N ASP A 292 -7.72 -7.40 -11.43
CA ASP A 292 -7.43 -7.29 -12.86
C ASP A 292 -7.17 -5.83 -13.30
N ASP A 293 -7.94 -4.88 -12.76
CA ASP A 293 -7.68 -3.45 -12.96
C ASP A 293 -6.35 -3.01 -12.32
N GLY A 294 -6.07 -3.47 -11.11
CA GLY A 294 -4.81 -3.25 -10.40
C GLY A 294 -3.60 -3.71 -11.22
N LEU A 295 -3.68 -4.89 -11.86
CA LEU A 295 -2.64 -5.39 -12.77
C LEU A 295 -2.47 -4.53 -14.02
N ALA A 296 -3.57 -4.04 -14.60
CA ALA A 296 -3.50 -3.12 -15.74
C ALA A 296 -2.77 -1.82 -15.36
N VAL A 297 -3.00 -1.32 -14.14
CA VAL A 297 -2.38 -0.09 -13.63
C VAL A 297 -0.94 -0.35 -13.17
N ALA A 298 -0.63 -1.52 -12.62
CA ALA A 298 0.73 -1.90 -12.23
C ALA A 298 1.68 -1.89 -13.43
N LYS A 299 1.21 -2.30 -14.63
CA LYS A 299 1.98 -2.14 -15.88
C LYS A 299 2.37 -0.70 -16.17
N LEU A 300 1.51 0.26 -15.83
CA LEU A 300 1.83 1.68 -15.98
C LEU A 300 2.81 2.14 -14.90
N ALA A 301 2.67 1.64 -13.67
CA ALA A 301 3.60 1.93 -12.58
C ALA A 301 5.03 1.47 -12.91
N TYR A 302 5.18 0.28 -13.51
CA TYR A 302 6.46 -0.32 -13.88
C TYR A 302 6.93 -0.03 -15.32
N GLY A 303 6.10 0.57 -16.18
CA GLY A 303 6.25 0.53 -17.64
C GLY A 303 7.57 1.03 -18.22
N GLU A 304 8.29 1.89 -17.49
CA GLU A 304 9.63 2.37 -17.85
C GLU A 304 10.62 2.27 -16.67
N ALA A 305 10.24 1.55 -15.62
CA ALA A 305 11.11 1.27 -14.50
C ALA A 305 12.14 0.21 -14.92
N THR A 306 13.41 0.42 -14.55
CA THR A 306 14.48 -0.54 -14.84
C THR A 306 15.23 -0.85 -13.55
N PRO A 307 15.27 -2.12 -13.09
CA PRO A 307 16.10 -2.50 -11.97
C PRO A 307 17.59 -2.43 -12.36
N GLY A 308 18.42 -2.02 -11.41
CA GLY A 308 19.86 -2.08 -11.51
C GLY A 308 20.41 -3.45 -11.11
N ALA A 309 21.71 -3.52 -10.85
CA ALA A 309 22.33 -4.72 -10.31
C ALA A 309 21.81 -5.03 -8.91
N ILE A 310 21.77 -6.33 -8.57
CA ILE A 310 21.45 -6.79 -7.22
C ILE A 310 22.49 -6.26 -6.22
N ALA A 311 21.98 -5.78 -5.10
CA ALA A 311 22.75 -5.40 -3.93
C ALA A 311 22.08 -6.01 -2.68
N HIS A 312 22.76 -5.93 -1.54
CA HIS A 312 22.25 -6.47 -0.29
C HIS A 312 22.11 -5.38 0.75
N GLN A 313 21.04 -5.44 1.55
CA GLN A 313 20.89 -4.65 2.76
C GLN A 313 20.73 -5.55 3.97
N THR A 314 21.17 -5.05 5.13
CA THR A 314 20.99 -5.72 6.41
C THR A 314 19.88 -5.01 7.18
N GLY A 315 18.83 -5.75 7.50
CA GLY A 315 17.73 -5.31 8.35
C GLY A 315 18.17 -5.13 9.80
N ARG A 316 17.31 -4.49 10.60
CA ARG A 316 17.59 -4.23 12.02
C ARG A 316 17.71 -5.50 12.87
N ASN A 317 17.08 -6.58 12.41
CA ASN A 317 17.17 -7.93 12.98
C ASN A 317 18.44 -8.68 12.53
N GLY A 318 19.30 -8.07 11.71
CA GLY A 318 20.50 -8.69 11.15
C GLY A 318 20.25 -9.53 9.90
N GLU A 319 19.00 -9.64 9.43
CA GLU A 319 18.64 -10.35 8.22
C GLU A 319 19.21 -9.64 6.98
N VAL A 320 19.85 -10.37 6.09
CA VAL A 320 20.33 -9.84 4.82
C VAL A 320 19.30 -10.14 3.76
N TYR A 321 18.90 -9.11 3.01
CA TYR A 321 17.92 -9.25 1.93
C TYR A 321 18.40 -8.51 0.67
N ASP A 322 17.90 -9.00 -0.47
CA ASP A 322 18.24 -8.48 -1.79
C ASP A 322 17.45 -7.21 -2.11
N VAL A 323 18.15 -6.27 -2.74
CA VAL A 323 17.59 -5.00 -3.22
C VAL A 323 18.18 -4.64 -4.58
N TRP A 324 17.45 -3.81 -5.33
CA TRP A 324 17.86 -3.30 -6.63
C TRP A 324 17.64 -1.80 -6.66
N GLY A 325 18.65 -1.03 -7.07
CA GLY A 325 18.43 0.37 -7.41
C GLY A 325 17.43 0.46 -8.56
N LEU A 326 16.38 1.25 -8.43
CA LEU A 326 15.33 1.40 -9.44
C LEU A 326 15.53 2.72 -10.18
N THR A 327 15.70 2.64 -11.50
CA THR A 327 15.66 3.82 -12.36
C THR A 327 14.26 3.98 -12.92
N VAL A 328 13.72 5.19 -12.82
CA VAL A 328 12.47 5.62 -13.46
C VAL A 328 12.73 6.84 -14.35
N PRO A 329 11.81 7.19 -15.27
CA PRO A 329 11.88 8.42 -16.05
C PRO A 329 11.96 9.69 -15.18
N ASP A 330 12.57 10.75 -15.69
CA ASP A 330 12.69 12.01 -14.95
C ASP A 330 11.34 12.70 -14.73
N ASP A 331 10.35 12.43 -15.58
CA ASP A 331 8.99 12.95 -15.47
C ASP A 331 8.08 12.09 -14.59
N TYR A 332 8.56 10.96 -14.06
CA TYR A 332 7.79 9.96 -13.31
C TYR A 332 6.86 10.51 -12.21
N PRO A 333 7.20 11.57 -11.46
CA PRO A 333 6.27 12.20 -10.51
C PRO A 333 4.92 12.61 -11.13
N LEU A 334 4.87 13.00 -12.41
CA LEU A 334 3.64 13.42 -13.09
C LEU A 334 2.67 12.27 -13.41
N PRO A 335 3.05 11.22 -14.18
CA PRO A 335 2.14 10.13 -14.48
C PRO A 335 1.77 9.35 -13.21
N SER A 336 2.72 9.10 -12.30
CA SER A 336 2.43 8.37 -11.04
C SER A 336 1.37 9.10 -10.21
N SER A 337 1.49 10.41 -10.00
CA SER A 337 0.50 11.18 -9.21
C SER A 337 -0.85 11.32 -9.91
N ALA A 338 -0.90 11.30 -11.24
CA ALA A 338 -2.17 11.25 -11.98
C ALA A 338 -2.86 9.89 -11.81
N ILE A 339 -2.08 8.81 -11.87
CA ILE A 339 -2.58 7.45 -11.63
C ILE A 339 -3.10 7.32 -10.21
N ALA A 340 -2.34 7.73 -9.19
CA ALA A 340 -2.80 7.66 -7.80
C ALA A 340 -4.07 8.47 -7.56
N ARG A 341 -4.18 9.68 -8.14
CA ARG A 341 -5.43 10.45 -8.09
C ARG A 341 -6.61 9.65 -8.63
N SER A 342 -6.44 9.01 -9.79
CA SER A 342 -7.49 8.19 -10.40
C SER A 342 -7.84 6.98 -9.55
N GLN A 343 -6.85 6.28 -9.01
CA GLN A 343 -7.04 5.06 -8.23
C GLN A 343 -7.65 5.33 -6.85
N LEU A 344 -7.20 6.37 -6.14
CA LEU A 344 -7.83 6.82 -4.88
C LEU A 344 -9.31 7.21 -5.10
N THR A 345 -9.60 7.87 -6.22
CA THR A 345 -10.98 8.22 -6.60
C THR A 345 -11.79 6.97 -6.87
N LYS A 346 -11.28 6.06 -7.71
CA LYS A 346 -11.94 4.79 -8.03
C LYS A 346 -12.22 3.96 -6.78
N ALA A 347 -11.25 3.83 -5.88
CA ALA A 347 -11.40 3.13 -4.61
C ALA A 347 -12.51 3.74 -3.73
N GLY A 348 -12.58 5.06 -3.59
CA GLY A 348 -13.63 5.73 -2.80
C GLY A 348 -15.05 5.47 -3.34
N TYR A 349 -15.20 5.50 -4.66
CA TYR A 349 -16.48 5.19 -5.32
C TYR A 349 -16.82 3.70 -5.24
N HIS A 350 -15.84 2.82 -5.42
CA HIS A 350 -16.03 1.37 -5.30
C HIS A 350 -16.38 0.95 -3.87
N LEU A 351 -15.75 1.55 -2.85
CA LEU A 351 -16.11 1.32 -1.45
C LEU A 351 -17.55 1.75 -1.18
N ALA A 352 -17.96 2.95 -1.63
CA ALA A 352 -19.34 3.41 -1.48
C ALA A 352 -20.34 2.51 -2.20
N ALA A 353 -20.03 2.07 -3.43
CA ALA A 353 -20.86 1.18 -4.21
C ALA A 353 -21.00 -0.20 -3.54
N LEU A 354 -19.91 -0.73 -2.99
CA LEU A 354 -19.88 -2.00 -2.28
C LEU A 354 -20.77 -1.96 -1.04
N LEU A 355 -20.59 -0.94 -0.19
CA LEU A 355 -21.38 -0.79 1.04
C LEU A 355 -22.88 -0.65 0.74
N ARG A 356 -23.26 0.09 -0.32
CA ARG A 356 -24.65 0.17 -0.80
C ARG A 356 -25.16 -1.14 -1.38
N ALA A 357 -24.32 -1.94 -2.03
CA ALA A 357 -24.74 -3.23 -2.56
C ALA A 357 -24.94 -4.28 -1.46
N ILE A 358 -24.21 -4.17 -0.36
CA ILE A 358 -24.39 -5.00 0.84
C ILE A 358 -25.63 -4.56 1.61
N TRP A 359 -25.83 -3.24 1.77
CA TRP A 359 -26.93 -2.64 2.52
C TRP A 359 -27.70 -1.60 1.67
N PRO A 360 -28.61 -2.07 0.80
CA PRO A 360 -29.32 -1.25 -0.18
C PRO A 360 -30.28 -0.22 0.43
#